data_AF-A0A1G4JR84-F1
#
_entry.id   AF-A0A1G4JR84-F1
#
_cell.length_a   1.000
_cell.length_b   1.000
_cell.length_c   1.000
_cell.angle_alpha   90.00
_cell.angle_beta   90.00
_cell.angle_gamma   90.00
#
_symmetry.space_group_name_H-M   'P 1'
#
loop_
_entity.id
_entity.type
_entity.pdbx_description
1 polymer ?
#
loop_
_entity_poly.entity_id
_entity_poly.type
_entity_poly.pdbx_seq_one_letter_code
_entity_poly.pdbx_strand_id
1 'polypeptide(L)'
;MAKKKASKSFRNVKQNSNEFQSMDPLFGQNRAFALEGNLVNPEVKKYLQAVRIQALSTLGANPSERVSVISTRNGNKSLYDEEPLINQSLARFDKSCSAWLGWFREMKREIDGFESFPSQEITPQTLDLLLFYFKSFLQEAVSKDGISADENVTRVLELLQTHNVDVGSEDQVLEIDEEWACNLMSQLKTKRSNKIQNLNDLRHLIKTPAPLPQNFNSWHNFITKTQPTSVLLQRMKGEGEVLRLASYLIQWLGDISKNKNVEKVSQWTLFVLLYLEKHVPAQDVSILRDLGKKARQCKLKGLTSPSNSSNYYLQVPRGLLEPHIKIEPLTAIDLVLTVVAFEYGQRDLVDWTGI
;
A
#
# COMPACT_ATOMS: atom_id res chain seq x y z
N MET A 1 -29.46 -78.24 -24.71
CA MET A 1 -29.38 -78.54 -26.17
C MET A 1 -29.91 -77.29 -26.88
N ALA A 2 -29.28 -76.61 -27.86
CA ALA A 2 -28.37 -77.02 -28.91
C ALA A 2 -27.43 -75.85 -29.33
N LYS A 3 -26.53 -76.17 -30.26
CA LYS A 3 -25.21 -75.57 -30.55
C LYS A 3 -25.22 -74.30 -31.42
N LYS A 4 -24.11 -73.55 -31.27
CA LYS A 4 -23.49 -72.55 -32.17
C LYS A 4 -23.71 -72.80 -33.67
N LYS A 5 -23.85 -71.71 -34.43
CA LYS A 5 -23.24 -71.56 -35.77
C LYS A 5 -22.56 -70.19 -35.87
N ALA A 6 -21.24 -70.24 -36.05
CA ALA A 6 -20.40 -69.09 -36.38
C ALA A 6 -20.39 -68.89 -37.90
N SER A 7 -20.59 -67.66 -38.36
CA SER A 7 -20.37 -67.27 -39.76
C SER A 7 -19.02 -66.56 -39.92
N LYS A 8 -18.21 -67.22 -40.75
CA LYS A 8 -16.89 -66.94 -41.29
C LYS A 8 -16.52 -65.46 -41.49
N SER A 9 -15.41 -65.09 -40.83
CA SER A 9 -14.25 -64.34 -41.33
C SER A 9 -14.24 -64.01 -42.83
N PHE A 10 -14.30 -62.71 -43.15
CA PHE A 10 -13.72 -62.17 -44.38
C PHE A 10 -12.31 -61.63 -44.10
N ARG A 11 -11.39 -62.06 -44.95
CA ARG A 11 -9.94 -61.86 -44.88
C ARG A 11 -9.57 -60.39 -44.97
N ASN A 12 -8.64 -59.99 -44.09
CA ASN A 12 -7.78 -58.82 -44.23
C ASN A 12 -7.05 -58.86 -45.59
N VAL A 13 -7.42 -57.94 -46.48
CA VAL A 13 -6.55 -57.50 -47.57
C VAL A 13 -5.77 -56.31 -47.03
N LYS A 14 -4.49 -56.53 -46.72
CA LYS A 14 -3.51 -55.47 -46.49
C LYS A 14 -3.33 -54.70 -47.80
N GLN A 15 -3.94 -53.52 -47.90
CA GLN A 15 -3.45 -52.46 -48.79
C GLN A 15 -2.82 -51.39 -47.92
N ASN A 16 -1.49 -51.31 -47.98
CA ASN A 16 -0.73 -50.15 -47.54
C ASN A 16 -1.08 -48.99 -48.49
N SER A 17 -2.09 -48.21 -48.15
CA SER A 17 -2.17 -46.81 -48.55
C SER A 17 -1.78 -45.99 -47.33
N ASN A 18 -0.60 -45.37 -47.37
CA ASN A 18 -0.25 -44.34 -46.38
C ASN A 18 -1.32 -43.24 -46.47
N GLU A 19 -2.25 -43.23 -45.53
CA GLU A 19 -3.22 -42.16 -45.36
C GLU A 19 -2.48 -40.94 -44.79
N PHE A 20 -1.99 -40.08 -45.69
CA PHE A 20 -1.46 -38.78 -45.27
C PHE A 20 -2.63 -37.88 -44.89
N GLN A 21 -2.72 -37.51 -43.61
CA GLN A 21 -3.60 -36.45 -43.16
C GLN A 21 -2.83 -35.12 -43.24
N SER A 22 -3.30 -34.21 -44.09
CA SER A 22 -2.84 -32.82 -44.06
C SER A 22 -3.42 -32.12 -42.84
N MET A 23 -2.60 -31.32 -42.15
CA MET A 23 -3.09 -30.46 -41.07
C MET A 23 -4.12 -29.49 -41.63
N ASP A 24 -5.19 -29.27 -40.86
CA ASP A 24 -6.20 -28.32 -41.22
C ASP A 24 -5.65 -26.88 -41.09
N PRO A 25 -5.53 -26.10 -42.17
CA PRO A 25 -4.90 -24.78 -42.11
C PRO A 25 -5.73 -23.77 -41.32
N LEU A 26 -7.04 -24.02 -41.11
CA LEU A 26 -7.91 -23.11 -40.37
C LEU A 26 -7.93 -23.39 -38.86
N PHE A 27 -7.76 -24.65 -38.47
CA PHE A 27 -7.84 -25.06 -37.06
C PHE A 27 -6.50 -25.52 -36.46
N GLY A 28 -5.45 -25.66 -37.27
CA GLY A 28 -4.12 -26.08 -36.82
C GLY A 28 -4.08 -27.49 -36.23
N GLN A 29 -5.06 -28.34 -36.56
CA GLN A 29 -5.20 -29.69 -36.01
C GLN A 29 -5.27 -30.73 -37.13
N ASN A 30 -4.81 -31.95 -36.85
CA ASN A 30 -5.04 -33.09 -37.72
C ASN A 30 -6.53 -33.42 -37.76
N ARG A 31 -7.06 -33.70 -38.96
CA ARG A 31 -8.47 -34.03 -39.13
C ARG A 31 -8.78 -35.36 -38.44
N ALA A 32 -9.89 -35.43 -37.71
CA ALA A 32 -10.33 -36.65 -37.03
C ALA A 32 -10.55 -37.84 -37.99
N PHE A 33 -10.83 -37.57 -39.27
CA PHE A 33 -11.03 -38.59 -40.31
C PHE A 33 -10.16 -38.29 -41.53
N ALA A 34 -9.51 -39.32 -42.08
CA ALA A 34 -8.75 -39.23 -43.33
C ALA A 34 -9.71 -39.20 -44.54
N LEU A 35 -10.12 -38.01 -44.95
CA LEU A 35 -11.09 -37.84 -46.04
C LEU A 35 -10.50 -38.04 -47.44
N GLU A 36 -9.18 -38.16 -47.57
CA GLU A 36 -8.47 -38.30 -48.85
C GLU A 36 -8.31 -39.76 -49.30
N GLY A 37 -8.73 -40.73 -48.50
CA GLY A 37 -8.70 -42.14 -48.87
C GLY A 37 -9.65 -42.48 -50.04
N ASN A 38 -9.17 -43.34 -50.96
CA ASN A 38 -9.96 -43.85 -52.09
C ASN A 38 -11.13 -44.76 -51.67
N LEU A 39 -11.12 -45.25 -50.42
CA LEU A 39 -12.16 -46.11 -49.86
C LEU A 39 -13.25 -45.34 -49.10
N VAL A 40 -13.13 -44.01 -48.98
CA VAL A 40 -14.09 -43.19 -48.25
C VAL A 40 -15.30 -42.90 -49.13
N ASN A 41 -16.48 -43.26 -48.65
CA ASN A 41 -17.74 -43.05 -49.36
C ASN A 41 -17.91 -41.56 -49.75
N PRO A 42 -18.14 -41.23 -51.04
CA PRO A 42 -18.26 -39.85 -51.51
C PRO A 42 -19.43 -39.08 -50.86
N GLU A 43 -20.50 -39.77 -50.46
CA GLU A 43 -21.64 -39.13 -49.78
C GLU A 43 -21.25 -38.67 -48.36
N VAL A 44 -20.42 -39.46 -47.68
CA VAL A 44 -19.89 -39.09 -46.35
C VAL A 44 -18.97 -37.88 -46.44
N LYS A 45 -18.15 -37.79 -47.50
CA LYS A 45 -17.31 -36.59 -47.75
C LYS A 45 -18.18 -35.34 -47.92
N LYS A 46 -19.26 -35.43 -48.70
CA LYS A 46 -20.20 -34.31 -48.91
C LYS A 46 -20.89 -33.91 -47.61
N TYR A 47 -21.35 -34.88 -46.82
CA TYR A 47 -22.00 -34.61 -45.54
C TYR A 47 -21.06 -33.89 -44.57
N LEU A 48 -19.83 -34.39 -44.40
CA LEU A 48 -18.85 -33.77 -43.50
C LEU A 48 -18.41 -32.37 -43.96
N GLN A 49 -18.36 -32.14 -45.28
CA GLN A 49 -18.14 -30.80 -45.83
C GLN A 49 -19.31 -29.85 -45.50
N ALA A 50 -20.56 -30.32 -45.62
CA ALA A 50 -21.74 -29.51 -45.28
C ALA A 50 -21.78 -29.16 -43.79
N VAL A 51 -21.54 -30.13 -42.90
CA VAL A 51 -21.45 -29.92 -41.45
C VAL A 51 -20.36 -28.91 -41.11
N ARG A 52 -19.20 -29.00 -41.78
CA ARG A 52 -18.09 -28.06 -41.60
C ARG A 52 -18.49 -26.63 -41.99
N ILE A 53 -19.12 -26.45 -43.16
CA ILE A 53 -19.58 -25.13 -43.61
C ILE A 53 -20.57 -24.54 -42.60
N GLN A 54 -21.51 -25.35 -42.11
CA GLN A 54 -22.49 -24.92 -41.11
C GLN A 54 -21.86 -24.58 -39.75
N ALA A 55 -20.86 -25.34 -39.30
CA ALA A 55 -20.12 -25.03 -38.08
C ALA A 55 -19.36 -23.70 -38.21
N LEU A 56 -18.70 -23.48 -39.36
CA LEU A 56 -17.96 -22.26 -39.65
C LEU A 56 -18.88 -21.02 -39.75
N SER A 57 -20.06 -21.16 -40.37
CA SER A 57 -21.05 -20.08 -40.42
C SER A 57 -21.60 -19.72 -39.04
N THR A 58 -21.74 -20.69 -38.14
CA THR A 58 -22.24 -20.47 -36.77
C THR A 58 -21.20 -19.77 -35.89
N LEU A 59 -19.91 -19.99 -36.15
CA LEU A 59 -18.79 -19.36 -35.44
C LEU A 59 -18.37 -18.00 -36.02
N GLY A 60 -19.03 -17.51 -37.08
CA GLY A 60 -18.73 -16.22 -37.72
C GLY A 60 -17.44 -16.21 -38.56
N ALA A 61 -16.84 -17.38 -38.83
CA ALA A 61 -15.63 -17.50 -39.64
C ALA A 61 -16.01 -17.87 -41.09
N ASN A 62 -16.04 -16.90 -41.99
CA ASN A 62 -16.45 -17.12 -43.37
C ASN A 62 -15.23 -17.60 -44.21
N PRO A 63 -15.19 -18.84 -44.74
CA PRO A 63 -14.04 -19.36 -45.46
C PRO A 63 -13.88 -18.79 -46.88
N SER A 64 -14.82 -17.96 -47.33
CA SER A 64 -14.84 -17.35 -48.67
C SER A 64 -14.13 -16.00 -48.74
N GLU A 65 -13.81 -15.39 -47.59
CA GLU A 65 -12.99 -14.18 -47.56
C GLU A 65 -11.53 -14.58 -47.69
N ARG A 66 -11.02 -14.56 -48.94
CA ARG A 66 -9.58 -14.48 -49.18
C ARG A 66 -9.08 -13.27 -48.42
N VAL A 67 -8.33 -13.51 -47.35
CA VAL A 67 -7.55 -12.51 -46.63
C VAL A 67 -6.69 -11.80 -47.66
N SER A 68 -7.13 -10.63 -48.10
CA SER A 68 -6.27 -9.69 -48.80
C SER A 68 -5.14 -9.39 -47.83
N VAL A 69 -3.91 -9.61 -48.30
CA VAL A 69 -2.70 -9.18 -47.62
C VAL A 69 -2.80 -7.67 -47.49
N ILE A 70 -3.34 -7.21 -46.36
CA ILE A 70 -3.21 -5.84 -45.91
C ILE A 70 -1.73 -5.68 -45.60
N SER A 71 -1.01 -5.11 -46.55
CA SER A 71 0.32 -4.57 -46.35
C SER A 71 0.23 -3.37 -45.42
N THR A 72 0.06 -3.61 -44.12
CA THR A 72 0.36 -2.61 -43.09
C THR A 72 1.86 -2.57 -42.89
N ARG A 73 2.45 -1.62 -43.60
CA ARG A 73 3.74 -1.03 -43.29
C ARG A 73 3.70 -0.55 -41.83
N ASN A 74 4.70 -0.98 -41.05
CA ASN A 74 5.03 -0.66 -39.65
C ASN A 74 4.36 -1.52 -38.56
N GLY A 75 5.17 -2.43 -38.01
CA GLY A 75 4.94 -3.06 -36.71
C GLY A 75 5.57 -4.44 -36.63
N ASN A 76 6.86 -4.52 -36.27
CA ASN A 76 7.46 -5.77 -35.80
C ASN A 76 6.60 -6.33 -34.65
N LYS A 77 5.87 -7.42 -34.91
CA LYS A 77 5.38 -8.33 -33.87
C LYS A 77 5.78 -9.74 -34.24
N SER A 78 6.77 -10.23 -33.49
CA SER A 78 7.11 -11.64 -33.38
C SER A 78 5.87 -12.45 -32.98
N LEU A 79 5.70 -13.62 -33.59
CA LEU A 79 4.57 -14.54 -33.40
C LEU A 79 4.85 -15.64 -32.36
N TYR A 80 6.03 -15.60 -31.73
CA TYR A 80 6.40 -16.39 -30.56
C TYR A 80 7.13 -15.45 -29.61
N ASP A 81 6.78 -15.52 -28.33
CA ASP A 81 7.07 -14.57 -27.23
C ASP A 81 6.03 -13.46 -27.05
N GLU A 82 4.76 -13.82 -26.83
CA GLU A 82 3.94 -12.98 -25.95
C GLU A 82 4.49 -13.15 -24.53
N GLU A 83 5.51 -12.35 -24.20
CA GLU A 83 5.81 -12.04 -22.80
C GLU A 83 4.49 -11.71 -22.10
N PRO A 84 4.21 -12.28 -20.91
CA PRO A 84 2.94 -12.04 -20.23
C PRO A 84 2.72 -10.54 -20.14
N LEU A 85 1.51 -10.07 -20.44
CA LEU A 85 1.12 -8.66 -20.35
C LEU A 85 1.27 -8.20 -18.88
N ILE A 86 2.48 -7.86 -18.46
CA ILE A 86 2.76 -7.37 -17.12
C ILE A 86 1.94 -6.10 -16.96
N ASN A 87 0.98 -6.13 -16.04
CA ASN A 87 0.12 -5.00 -15.76
C ASN A 87 0.98 -3.74 -15.57
N GLN A 88 0.66 -2.65 -16.27
CA GLN A 88 1.47 -1.43 -16.26
C GLN A 88 1.74 -0.90 -14.84
N SER A 89 0.83 -1.13 -13.89
CA SER A 89 1.00 -0.78 -12.47
C SER A 89 2.07 -1.62 -11.77
N LEU A 90 2.17 -2.92 -12.09
CA LEU A 90 3.20 -3.82 -11.58
C LEU A 90 4.55 -3.53 -12.24
N ALA A 91 4.56 -3.31 -13.56
CA ALA A 91 5.78 -2.91 -14.26
C ALA A 91 6.34 -1.56 -13.76
N ARG A 92 5.47 -0.63 -13.35
CA ARG A 92 5.89 0.62 -12.67
C ARG A 92 6.45 0.33 -11.29
N PHE A 93 5.81 -0.51 -10.50
CA PHE A 93 6.31 -0.93 -9.20
C PHE A 93 7.74 -1.47 -9.30
N ASP A 94 7.99 -2.42 -10.22
CA ASP A 94 9.31 -3.04 -10.36
C ASP A 94 10.40 -2.03 -10.78
N LYS A 95 10.05 -1.04 -11.61
CA LYS A 95 10.97 0.02 -12.05
C LYS A 95 11.29 1.02 -10.94
N SER A 96 10.28 1.42 -10.15
CA SER A 96 10.42 2.46 -9.13
C SER A 96 10.91 1.91 -7.78
N CYS A 97 10.86 0.59 -7.58
CA CYS A 97 11.18 -0.05 -6.29
C CYS A 97 12.57 0.30 -5.75
N SER A 98 13.61 0.30 -6.61
CA SER A 98 14.96 0.64 -6.17
C SER A 98 15.08 2.09 -5.71
N ALA A 99 14.38 3.01 -6.37
CA ALA A 99 14.36 4.43 -6.00
C ALA A 99 13.63 4.63 -4.66
N TRP A 100 12.47 3.99 -4.48
CA TRP A 100 11.70 4.03 -3.23
C TRP A 100 12.46 3.43 -2.05
N LEU A 101 13.18 2.33 -2.28
CA LEU A 101 14.03 1.73 -1.25
C LEU A 101 15.20 2.64 -0.87
N GLY A 102 15.84 3.28 -1.86
CA GLY A 102 16.89 4.27 -1.62
C GLY A 102 16.38 5.44 -0.78
N TRP A 103 15.23 5.99 -1.18
CA TRP A 103 14.53 7.04 -0.45
C TRP A 103 14.23 6.64 1.00
N PHE A 104 13.64 5.45 1.22
CA PHE A 104 13.34 4.96 2.56
C PHE A 104 14.59 4.81 3.44
N ARG A 105 15.68 4.28 2.88
CA ARG A 105 16.95 4.12 3.60
C ARG A 105 17.62 5.43 3.95
N GLU A 106 17.46 6.45 3.10
CA GLU A 106 17.94 7.81 3.38
C GLU A 106 17.19 8.37 4.60
N MET A 107 15.85 8.35 4.55
CA MET A 107 14.98 8.78 5.65
C MET A 107 15.28 8.05 6.96
N LYS A 108 15.44 6.73 6.90
CA LYS A 108 15.75 5.91 8.08
C LYS A 108 17.11 6.26 8.69
N ARG A 109 18.11 6.52 7.85
CA ARG A 109 19.45 6.93 8.29
C ARG A 109 19.44 8.31 8.94
N GLU A 110 18.64 9.24 8.43
CA GLU A 110 18.49 10.54 9.08
C GLU A 110 17.91 10.38 10.47
N ILE A 111 16.85 9.59 10.64
CA ILE A 111 16.25 9.33 11.95
C ILE A 111 17.26 8.68 12.90
N ASP A 112 17.95 7.63 12.47
CA ASP A 112 19.00 6.97 13.26
C ASP A 112 20.17 7.94 13.59
N GLY A 113 20.47 8.89 12.70
CA GLY A 113 21.46 9.94 12.93
C GLY A 113 21.00 10.99 13.95
N PHE A 114 19.71 11.36 13.92
CA PHE A 114 19.10 12.28 14.90
C PHE A 114 19.00 11.67 16.30
N GLU A 115 18.93 10.34 16.44
CA GLU A 115 19.01 9.66 17.76
C GLU A 115 20.33 9.94 18.50
N SER A 116 21.36 10.48 17.83
CA SER A 116 22.61 10.92 18.46
C SER A 116 22.57 12.33 19.04
N PHE A 117 21.54 13.12 18.72
CA PHE A 117 21.29 14.37 19.43
C PHE A 117 20.39 14.06 20.61
N PRO A 118 20.81 14.32 21.86
CA PRO A 118 19.90 14.21 22.98
C PRO A 118 18.71 15.10 22.65
N SER A 119 17.52 14.50 22.54
CA SER A 119 16.24 15.20 22.46
C SER A 119 16.36 16.41 23.36
N GLN A 120 16.36 17.62 22.78
CA GLN A 120 16.61 18.86 23.52
C GLN A 120 15.81 18.78 24.80
N GLU A 121 16.49 18.52 25.92
CA GLU A 121 15.82 18.43 27.19
C GLU A 121 15.15 19.78 27.35
N ILE A 122 13.84 19.77 27.56
CA ILE A 122 13.08 21.01 27.74
C ILE A 122 13.65 21.66 29.01
N THR A 123 14.59 22.58 28.81
CA THR A 123 15.19 23.35 29.88
C THR A 123 14.08 24.16 30.53
N PRO A 124 14.18 24.47 31.83
CA PRO A 124 13.19 25.32 32.49
C PRO A 124 13.00 26.66 31.75
N GLN A 125 14.06 27.18 31.12
CA GLN A 125 14.04 28.41 30.33
C GLN A 125 13.24 28.26 29.03
N THR A 126 13.42 27.17 28.26
CA THR A 126 12.61 26.94 27.03
C THR A 126 11.16 26.63 27.36
N LEU A 127 10.90 25.99 28.51
CA LEU A 127 9.53 25.77 28.99
C LEU A 127 8.83 27.08 29.34
N ASP A 128 9.53 28.00 30.01
CA ASP A 128 8.97 29.30 30.39
C ASP A 128 8.69 30.15 29.15
N LEU A 129 9.58 30.10 28.15
CA LEU A 129 9.38 30.72 26.84
C LEU A 129 8.16 30.11 26.10
N LEU A 130 8.03 28.77 26.12
CA LEU A 130 6.89 28.07 25.53
C LEU A 130 5.56 28.44 26.21
N LEU A 131 5.56 28.55 27.54
CA LEU A 131 4.39 29.01 28.30
C LEU A 131 4.03 30.46 27.98
N PHE A 132 5.03 31.31 27.75
CA PHE A 132 4.82 32.69 27.32
C PHE A 132 4.16 32.77 25.94
N TYR A 133 4.66 32.03 24.94
CA TYR A 133 4.01 32.01 23.62
C TYR A 133 2.63 31.34 23.64
N PHE A 134 2.45 30.29 24.46
CA PHE A 134 1.16 29.65 24.64
C PHE A 134 0.13 30.57 25.31
N LYS A 135 0.56 31.44 26.24
CA LYS A 135 -0.29 32.50 26.82
C LYS A 135 -0.79 33.45 25.73
N SER A 136 0.08 33.93 24.85
CA SER A 136 -0.30 34.81 23.73
C SER A 136 -1.30 34.13 22.79
N PHE A 137 -1.04 32.86 22.45
CA PHE A 137 -1.96 32.06 21.64
C PHE A 137 -3.35 31.90 22.29
N LEU A 138 -3.41 31.60 23.58
CA LEU A 138 -4.69 31.48 24.29
C LEU A 138 -5.46 32.81 24.37
N GLN A 139 -4.77 33.94 24.56
CA GLN A 139 -5.40 35.27 24.57
C GLN A 139 -6.02 35.61 23.21
N GLU A 140 -5.32 35.28 22.12
CA GLU A 140 -5.81 35.47 20.76
C GLU A 140 -7.00 34.54 20.45
N ALA A 141 -6.92 33.26 20.84
CA ALA A 141 -7.99 32.29 20.66
C ALA A 141 -9.27 32.68 21.44
N VAL A 142 -9.13 33.16 22.68
CA VAL A 142 -10.26 33.66 23.48
C VAL A 142 -10.90 34.90 22.85
N SER A 143 -10.08 35.77 22.24
CA SER A 143 -10.53 37.02 21.61
C SER A 143 -11.22 36.80 20.25
N LYS A 144 -10.78 35.82 19.45
CA LYS A 144 -11.33 35.51 18.12
C LYS A 144 -12.56 34.61 18.14
N ASP A 145 -12.61 33.66 19.07
CA ASP A 145 -13.45 32.46 18.91
C ASP A 145 -14.55 32.34 19.99
N GLY A 146 -14.71 33.37 20.84
CA GLY A 146 -15.77 33.39 21.85
C GLY A 146 -15.73 32.18 22.81
N ILE A 147 -14.54 31.61 23.05
CA ILE A 147 -14.28 30.47 23.95
C ILE A 147 -14.41 30.92 25.41
N SER A 148 -15.57 31.46 25.75
CA SER A 148 -15.97 31.91 27.08
C SER A 148 -16.54 30.75 27.93
N ALA A 149 -16.53 29.51 27.44
CA ALA A 149 -17.31 28.42 28.02
C ALA A 149 -16.51 27.30 28.69
N ASP A 150 -15.18 27.29 28.61
CA ASP A 150 -14.36 26.20 29.17
C ASP A 150 -13.60 26.67 30.42
N GLU A 151 -14.19 26.44 31.60
CA GLU A 151 -13.69 26.90 32.91
C GLU A 151 -12.21 26.57 33.13
N ASN A 152 -11.74 25.44 32.60
CA ASN A 152 -10.34 25.02 32.71
C ASN A 152 -9.38 25.87 31.88
N VAL A 153 -9.79 26.32 30.69
CA VAL A 153 -8.94 27.14 29.81
C VAL A 153 -8.80 28.55 30.40
N THR A 154 -9.89 29.11 30.92
CA THR A 154 -9.89 30.41 31.61
C THR A 154 -9.01 30.36 32.87
N ARG A 155 -9.13 29.28 33.66
CA ARG A 155 -8.28 29.07 34.84
C ARG A 155 -6.80 28.97 34.50
N VAL A 156 -6.44 28.25 33.43
CA VAL A 156 -5.04 28.17 32.98
C VAL A 156 -4.54 29.52 32.46
N LEU A 157 -5.38 30.29 31.78
CA LEU A 157 -5.05 31.65 31.35
C LEU A 157 -4.78 32.57 32.55
N GLU A 158 -5.59 32.52 33.60
CA GLU A 158 -5.37 33.27 34.85
C GLU A 158 -4.04 32.89 35.53
N LEU A 159 -3.72 31.59 35.57
CA LEU A 159 -2.42 31.12 36.09
C LEU A 159 -1.24 31.66 35.25
N LEU A 160 -1.38 31.70 33.93
CA LEU A 160 -0.35 32.23 33.02
C LEU A 160 -0.25 33.76 33.05
N GLN A 161 -1.31 34.47 33.42
CA GLN A 161 -1.27 35.92 33.60
C GLN A 161 -0.33 36.32 34.74
N THR A 162 -0.25 35.51 35.79
CA THR A 162 0.67 35.74 36.92
C THR A 162 2.14 35.42 36.61
N HIS A 163 2.41 34.72 35.51
CA HIS A 163 3.76 34.41 35.07
C HIS A 163 4.32 35.57 34.25
N ASN A 164 5.24 36.32 34.84
CA ASN A 164 6.09 37.28 34.13
C ASN A 164 7.41 36.59 33.79
N VAL A 165 7.69 36.43 32.51
CA VAL A 165 9.01 36.04 32.02
C VAL A 165 9.71 37.34 31.63
N ASP A 166 10.86 37.60 32.23
CA ASP A 166 11.72 38.71 31.83
C ASP A 166 12.40 38.33 30.51
N VAL A 167 11.78 38.69 29.39
CA VAL A 167 12.29 38.41 28.04
C VAL A 167 13.42 39.39 27.74
N GLY A 168 14.51 39.26 28.49
CA GLY A 168 15.76 39.97 28.27
C GLY A 168 16.59 39.29 27.20
N SER A 169 16.07 39.20 25.97
CA SER A 169 16.87 38.97 24.76
C SER A 169 15.94 38.98 23.55
N GLU A 170 16.02 40.07 22.79
CA GLU A 170 15.81 40.08 21.35
C GLU A 170 16.56 38.89 20.70
N ASP A 171 16.08 38.44 19.54
CA ASP A 171 16.66 37.37 18.70
C ASP A 171 16.14 35.94 18.93
N GLN A 172 14.88 35.72 18.56
CA GLN A 172 14.53 34.91 17.39
C GLN A 172 13.02 35.02 17.18
N VAL A 173 12.59 35.13 15.92
CA VAL A 173 11.19 35.02 15.52
C VAL A 173 10.76 33.57 15.75
N LEU A 174 10.53 33.20 17.02
CA LEU A 174 10.05 31.90 17.41
C LEU A 174 8.53 31.94 17.34
N GLU A 175 7.98 31.26 16.33
CA GLU A 175 6.56 31.04 16.20
C GLU A 175 6.17 29.77 16.96
N ILE A 176 5.04 29.85 17.66
CA ILE A 176 4.46 28.66 18.30
C ILE A 176 3.88 27.76 17.22
N ASP A 177 4.15 26.46 17.31
CA ASP A 177 3.47 25.47 16.47
C ASP A 177 1.96 25.46 16.83
N GLU A 178 1.14 25.98 15.91
CA GLU A 178 -0.30 26.07 16.07
C GLU A 178 -0.95 24.69 16.26
N GLU A 179 -0.45 23.63 15.62
CA GLU A 179 -0.97 22.27 15.80
C GLU A 179 -0.65 21.76 17.20
N TRP A 180 0.56 22.04 17.70
CA TRP A 180 0.93 21.74 19.09
C TRP A 180 0.03 22.50 20.08
N ALA A 181 -0.17 23.80 19.87
CA ALA A 181 -0.98 24.64 20.75
C ALA A 181 -2.46 24.19 20.77
N CYS A 182 -3.02 23.85 19.60
CA CYS A 182 -4.38 23.30 19.48
C CYS A 182 -4.51 21.94 20.18
N ASN A 183 -3.49 21.08 20.08
CA ASN A 183 -3.47 19.79 20.76
C ASN A 183 -3.37 19.95 22.29
N LEU A 184 -2.51 20.84 22.77
CA LEU A 184 -2.40 21.14 24.20
C LEU A 184 -3.71 21.74 24.72
N MET A 185 -4.30 22.69 23.99
CA MET A 185 -5.62 23.23 24.31
C MET A 185 -6.67 22.12 24.38
N SER A 186 -6.68 21.19 23.43
CA SER A 186 -7.60 20.03 23.47
C SER A 186 -7.37 19.14 24.69
N GLN A 187 -6.11 18.93 25.10
CA GLN A 187 -5.78 18.21 26.33
C GLN A 187 -6.27 18.96 27.58
N LEU A 188 -6.21 20.29 27.58
CA LEU A 188 -6.73 21.14 28.64
C LEU A 188 -8.27 21.09 28.76
N LYS A 189 -8.98 20.65 27.72
CA LYS A 189 -10.43 20.39 27.77
C LYS A 189 -10.78 18.99 28.29
N THR A 190 -9.81 18.10 28.43
CA THR A 190 -10.06 16.73 28.91
C THR A 190 -10.07 16.65 30.44
N LYS A 191 -10.70 15.62 31.01
CA LYS A 191 -10.75 15.38 32.48
C LYS A 191 -9.38 15.33 33.18
N ARG A 192 -8.28 15.20 32.44
CA ARG A 192 -6.91 15.23 32.98
C ARG A 192 -6.48 16.63 33.44
N SER A 193 -7.07 17.68 32.87
CA SER A 193 -6.74 19.08 33.17
C SER A 193 -7.43 19.63 34.42
N ASN A 194 -8.51 19.02 34.87
CA ASN A 194 -9.21 19.39 36.11
C ASN A 194 -8.30 19.32 37.37
N LYS A 195 -7.11 18.73 37.24
CA LYS A 195 -6.09 18.62 38.30
C LYS A 195 -5.06 19.75 38.28
N ILE A 196 -5.08 20.64 37.29
CA ILE A 196 -4.10 21.74 37.18
C ILE A 196 -4.50 22.82 38.19
N GLN A 197 -3.75 22.93 39.28
CA GLN A 197 -3.98 23.95 40.31
C GLN A 197 -2.90 25.03 40.30
N ASN A 198 -1.71 24.71 39.79
CA ASN A 198 -0.56 25.62 39.77
C ASN A 198 0.25 25.51 38.45
N LEU A 199 1.18 26.45 38.25
CA LEU A 199 2.07 26.48 37.08
C LEU A 199 2.98 25.24 36.99
N ASN A 200 3.35 24.64 38.12
CA ASN A 200 4.17 23.42 38.12
C ASN A 200 3.37 22.21 37.60
N ASP A 201 2.06 22.15 37.84
CA ASP A 201 1.19 21.11 37.29
C ASP A 201 1.06 21.26 35.77
N LEU A 202 1.00 22.49 35.26
CA LEU A 202 1.01 22.77 33.83
C LEU A 202 2.36 22.40 33.20
N ARG A 203 3.48 22.79 33.83
CA ARG A 203 4.82 22.37 33.44
C ARG A 203 4.93 20.84 33.44
N HIS A 204 4.37 20.17 34.43
CA HIS A 204 4.33 18.72 34.52
C HIS A 204 3.46 18.09 33.43
N LEU A 205 2.32 18.70 33.08
CA LEU A 205 1.47 18.24 31.98
C LEU A 205 2.20 18.31 30.63
N ILE A 206 2.92 19.40 30.38
CA ILE A 206 3.72 19.58 29.16
C ILE A 206 4.88 18.58 29.12
N LYS A 207 5.57 18.37 30.26
CA LYS A 207 6.67 17.41 30.36
C LYS A 207 6.20 15.95 30.33
N THR A 208 4.99 15.66 30.77
CA THR A 208 4.49 14.28 30.90
C THR A 208 3.65 13.91 29.69
N PRO A 209 4.19 13.12 28.76
CA PRO A 209 3.46 12.79 27.54
C PRO A 209 2.17 12.01 27.86
N ALA A 210 1.16 12.15 27.01
CA ALA A 210 -0.10 11.43 27.14
C ALA A 210 0.12 9.90 27.18
N PRO A 211 -0.60 9.13 28.02
CA PRO A 211 -0.43 7.68 28.02
C PRO A 211 -0.74 7.12 26.63
N LEU A 212 0.06 6.13 26.19
CA LEU A 212 -0.17 5.46 24.92
C LEU A 212 -1.50 4.68 24.97
N PRO A 213 -2.22 4.58 23.84
CA PRO A 213 -3.40 3.72 23.78
C PRO A 213 -3.04 2.26 24.10
N GLN A 214 -3.94 1.52 24.73
CA GLN A 214 -3.66 0.14 25.16
C GLN A 214 -4.32 -0.91 24.26
N ASN A 215 -5.49 -0.61 23.69
CA ASN A 215 -6.26 -1.55 22.90
C ASN A 215 -6.38 -1.11 21.44
N PHE A 216 -6.71 -2.06 20.57
CA PHE A 216 -6.86 -1.87 19.14
C PHE A 216 -7.78 -0.70 18.76
N ASN A 217 -8.96 -0.60 19.38
CA ASN A 217 -9.94 0.44 19.06
C ASN A 217 -9.46 1.83 19.48
N SER A 218 -8.80 1.93 20.63
CA SER A 218 -8.18 3.16 21.11
C SER A 218 -7.05 3.60 20.19
N TRP A 219 -6.24 2.66 19.69
CA TRP A 219 -5.23 2.98 18.68
C TRP A 219 -5.83 3.43 17.36
N HIS A 220 -6.85 2.75 16.84
CA HIS A 220 -7.53 3.16 15.62
C HIS A 220 -8.07 4.59 15.73
N ASN A 221 -8.76 4.90 16.83
CA ASN A 221 -9.26 6.25 17.10
C ASN A 221 -8.13 7.28 17.27
N PHE A 222 -6.99 6.86 17.81
CA PHE A 222 -5.83 7.72 17.98
C PHE A 222 -5.19 8.05 16.63
N ILE A 223 -4.86 7.06 15.82
CA ILE A 223 -4.18 7.27 14.52
C ILE A 223 -5.05 8.05 13.52
N THR A 224 -6.38 7.92 13.61
CA THR A 224 -7.31 8.64 12.72
C THR A 224 -7.51 10.10 13.11
N LYS A 225 -7.14 10.47 14.34
CA LYS A 225 -7.29 11.83 14.88
C LYS A 225 -5.97 12.57 15.08
N THR A 226 -4.84 11.87 15.03
CA THR A 226 -3.52 12.43 15.34
C THR A 226 -2.55 12.22 14.20
N GLN A 227 -1.57 13.13 14.08
CA GLN A 227 -0.44 12.95 13.17
C GLN A 227 0.69 12.21 13.90
N PRO A 228 1.42 11.32 13.21
CA PRO A 228 2.62 10.73 13.77
C PRO A 228 3.71 11.80 13.92
N THR A 229 4.42 11.78 15.04
CA THR A 229 5.57 12.67 15.28
C THR A 229 6.78 11.86 15.71
N SER A 230 7.99 12.33 15.38
CA SER A 230 9.23 11.62 15.71
C SER A 230 9.37 11.35 17.20
N VAL A 231 9.04 12.34 18.05
CA VAL A 231 9.06 12.22 19.51
C VAL A 231 8.14 11.10 20.01
N LEU A 232 6.95 10.98 19.42
CA LEU A 232 5.96 9.99 19.81
C LEU A 232 6.41 8.57 19.44
N LEU A 233 7.02 8.38 18.27
CA LEU A 233 7.51 7.08 17.81
C LEU A 233 8.82 6.66 18.51
N GLN A 234 9.71 7.61 18.84
CA GLN A 234 10.89 7.34 19.68
C GLN A 234 10.48 6.77 21.04
N ARG A 235 9.44 7.33 21.66
CA ARG A 235 8.88 6.80 22.90
C ARG A 235 8.35 5.37 22.72
N MET A 236 7.71 5.07 21.60
CA MET A 236 7.18 3.72 21.32
C MET A 236 8.28 2.69 21.07
N LYS A 237 9.44 3.11 20.54
CA LYS A 237 10.59 2.22 20.24
C LYS A 237 11.04 1.48 21.50
N GLY A 238 11.16 2.18 22.63
CA GLY A 238 11.58 1.60 23.90
C GLY A 238 10.60 0.60 24.53
N GLU A 239 9.33 0.62 24.15
CA GLU A 239 8.26 -0.20 24.73
C GLU A 239 7.82 -1.37 23.81
N GLY A 240 8.46 -1.56 22.65
CA GLY A 240 8.06 -2.58 21.65
C GLY A 240 6.71 -2.28 20.95
N GLU A 241 6.19 -1.07 21.16
CA GLU A 241 4.86 -0.65 20.72
C GLU A 241 4.78 -0.42 19.20
N VAL A 242 5.91 -0.11 18.56
CA VAL A 242 6.00 0.07 17.10
C VAL A 242 5.59 -1.21 16.36
N LEU A 243 6.07 -2.36 16.82
CA LEU A 243 5.71 -3.65 16.22
C LEU A 243 4.24 -4.00 16.47
N ARG A 244 3.74 -3.71 17.68
CA ARG A 244 2.31 -3.88 17.98
C ARG A 244 1.45 -3.05 17.02
N LEU A 245 1.85 -1.82 16.74
CA LEU A 245 1.17 -0.96 15.79
C LEU A 245 1.26 -1.49 14.36
N ALA A 246 2.40 -2.06 13.95
CA ALA A 246 2.55 -2.77 12.67
C ALA A 246 1.54 -3.93 12.55
N SER A 247 1.30 -4.69 13.62
CA SER A 247 0.29 -5.77 13.62
C SER A 247 -1.13 -5.23 13.43
N TYR A 248 -1.46 -4.09 14.02
CA TYR A 248 -2.77 -3.46 13.86
C TYR A 248 -2.97 -2.86 12.47
N LEU A 249 -1.92 -2.31 11.88
CA LEU A 249 -1.93 -1.78 10.51
C LEU A 249 -2.32 -2.84 9.47
N ILE A 250 -2.13 -4.15 9.74
CA ILE A 250 -2.62 -5.23 8.87
C ILE A 250 -4.14 -5.11 8.60
N GLN A 251 -4.91 -4.67 9.59
CA GLN A 251 -6.35 -4.48 9.43
C GLN A 251 -6.67 -3.16 8.70
N TRP A 252 -5.94 -2.08 9.03
CA TRP A 252 -6.21 -0.72 8.55
C TRP A 252 -5.61 -0.41 7.17
N LEU A 253 -4.64 -1.20 6.68
CA LEU A 253 -4.09 -1.02 5.34
C LEU A 253 -5.16 -1.18 4.25
N GLY A 254 -6.22 -1.95 4.54
CA GLY A 254 -7.38 -2.05 3.66
C GLY A 254 -8.22 -0.77 3.57
N ASP A 255 -8.10 0.14 4.55
CA ASP A 255 -8.82 1.42 4.55
C ASP A 255 -8.22 2.42 3.57
N ILE A 256 -6.91 2.33 3.31
CA ILE A 256 -6.21 3.07 2.25
C ILE A 256 -6.86 2.76 0.90
N SER A 257 -7.01 1.47 0.55
CA SER A 257 -7.67 1.06 -0.70
C SER A 257 -9.16 1.39 -0.78
N LYS A 258 -9.81 1.68 0.35
CA LYS A 258 -11.22 2.11 0.42
C LYS A 258 -11.38 3.63 0.51
N ASN A 259 -10.28 4.37 0.37
CA ASN A 259 -10.23 5.81 0.52
C ASN A 259 -10.71 6.35 1.89
N LYS A 260 -10.51 5.59 2.98
CA LYS A 260 -10.92 5.97 4.35
C LYS A 260 -9.70 6.41 5.17
N ASN A 261 -9.71 7.64 5.67
CA ASN A 261 -8.63 8.23 6.47
C ASN A 261 -7.24 8.04 5.85
N VAL A 262 -7.17 8.06 4.51
CA VAL A 262 -5.98 7.62 3.76
C VAL A 262 -4.74 8.38 4.15
N GLU A 263 -4.84 9.69 4.27
CA GLU A 263 -3.73 10.56 4.65
C GLU A 263 -3.12 10.10 5.98
N LYS A 264 -3.95 10.03 7.04
CA LYS A 264 -3.48 9.68 8.38
C LYS A 264 -2.93 8.26 8.43
N VAL A 265 -3.65 7.27 7.90
CA VAL A 265 -3.20 5.87 7.92
C VAL A 265 -1.92 5.68 7.10
N SER A 266 -1.79 6.37 5.96
CA SER A 266 -0.57 6.31 5.12
C SER A 266 0.64 6.90 5.83
N GLN A 267 0.46 8.07 6.47
CA GLN A 267 1.53 8.71 7.24
C GLN A 267 1.95 7.87 8.45
N TRP A 268 0.99 7.34 9.20
CA TRP A 268 1.27 6.41 10.30
C TRP A 268 2.01 5.15 9.82
N THR A 269 1.64 4.63 8.65
CA THR A 269 2.33 3.47 8.05
C THR A 269 3.79 3.79 7.73
N LEU A 270 4.06 4.95 7.13
CA LEU A 270 5.44 5.41 6.86
C LEU A 270 6.27 5.48 8.15
N PHE A 271 5.74 6.15 9.18
CA PHE A 271 6.44 6.29 10.46
C PHE A 271 6.69 4.95 11.14
N VAL A 272 5.70 4.05 11.18
CA VAL A 272 5.92 2.71 11.74
C VAL A 272 7.06 2.01 11.02
N LEU A 273 7.08 2.02 9.68
CA LEU A 273 8.15 1.38 8.92
C LEU A 273 9.54 1.99 9.19
N LEU A 274 9.62 3.31 9.32
CA LEU A 274 10.88 4.02 9.61
C LEU A 274 11.45 3.64 10.98
N TYR A 275 10.58 3.51 11.99
CA TYR A 275 10.97 3.23 13.39
C TYR A 275 11.06 1.74 13.74
N LEU A 276 10.72 0.83 12.84
CA LEU A 276 10.96 -0.60 13.04
C LEU A 276 12.47 -0.88 13.11
N GLU A 277 12.86 -1.79 14.01
CA GLU A 277 14.24 -2.22 14.15
C GLU A 277 14.77 -2.87 12.86
N LYS A 278 16.06 -2.68 12.58
CA LYS A 278 16.70 -3.29 11.40
C LYS A 278 16.77 -4.81 11.51
N HIS A 279 16.95 -5.33 12.72
CA HIS A 279 17.10 -6.75 12.99
C HIS A 279 15.95 -7.20 13.87
N VAL A 280 15.00 -7.89 13.27
CA VAL A 280 13.75 -8.26 13.93
C VAL A 280 13.73 -9.79 14.11
N PRO A 281 13.35 -10.32 15.27
CA PRO A 281 13.20 -11.76 15.49
C PRO A 281 12.27 -12.43 14.46
N ALA A 282 12.48 -13.73 14.23
CA ALA A 282 11.71 -14.48 13.23
C ALA A 282 10.18 -14.44 13.47
N GLN A 283 9.75 -14.40 14.74
CA GLN A 283 8.33 -14.30 15.10
C GLN A 283 7.72 -12.98 14.60
N ASP A 284 8.45 -11.89 14.75
CA ASP A 284 8.03 -10.54 14.39
C ASP A 284 8.12 -10.32 12.87
N VAL A 285 9.10 -10.96 12.21
CA VAL A 285 9.15 -11.03 10.74
C VAL A 285 7.88 -11.67 10.17
N SER A 286 7.24 -12.61 10.88
CA SER A 286 5.94 -13.16 10.44
C SER A 286 4.84 -12.09 10.43
N ILE A 287 4.82 -11.19 11.41
CA ILE A 287 3.87 -10.07 11.47
C ILE A 287 4.10 -9.13 10.27
N LEU A 288 5.37 -8.80 9.99
CA LEU A 288 5.73 -7.98 8.84
C LEU A 288 5.40 -8.66 7.51
N ARG A 289 5.59 -9.97 7.41
CA ARG A 289 5.19 -10.77 6.25
C ARG A 289 3.68 -10.71 6.04
N ASP A 290 2.87 -10.81 7.09
CA ASP A 290 1.42 -10.70 6.97
C ASP A 290 0.95 -9.28 6.58
N LEU A 291 1.65 -8.25 7.06
CA LEU A 291 1.48 -6.87 6.58
C LEU A 291 1.81 -6.76 5.09
N GLY A 292 2.91 -7.36 4.63
CA GLY A 292 3.28 -7.41 3.21
C GLY A 292 2.27 -8.18 2.34
N LYS A 293 1.76 -9.33 2.81
CA LYS A 293 0.67 -10.07 2.13
C LYS A 293 -0.58 -9.22 2.00
N LYS A 294 -0.93 -8.45 3.04
CA LYS A 294 -2.06 -7.54 3.00
C LYS A 294 -1.86 -6.44 1.95
N ALA A 295 -0.68 -5.83 1.92
CA ALA A 295 -0.31 -4.83 0.94
C ALA A 295 -0.41 -5.39 -0.49
N ARG A 296 0.09 -6.61 -0.71
CA ARG A 296 -0.03 -7.33 -1.99
C ARG A 296 -1.49 -7.51 -2.38
N GLN A 297 -2.32 -7.99 -1.46
CA GLN A 297 -3.75 -8.16 -1.69
C GLN A 297 -4.42 -6.83 -2.08
N CYS A 298 -4.10 -5.74 -1.40
CA CYS A 298 -4.61 -4.40 -1.70
C CYS A 298 -4.17 -3.92 -3.10
N LYS A 299 -2.89 -4.12 -3.45
CA LYS A 299 -2.34 -3.76 -4.76
C LYS A 299 -3.05 -4.52 -5.89
N LEU A 300 -3.21 -5.84 -5.76
CA LEU A 300 -3.87 -6.69 -6.75
C LEU A 300 -5.37 -6.37 -6.91
N LYS A 301 -6.08 -6.10 -5.80
CA LYS A 301 -7.48 -5.64 -5.86
C LYS A 301 -7.62 -4.32 -6.62
N GLY A 302 -6.66 -3.42 -6.46
CA GLY A 302 -6.60 -2.17 -7.21
C GLY A 302 -6.47 -2.38 -8.73
N LEU A 303 -5.84 -3.47 -9.18
CA LEU A 303 -5.73 -3.79 -10.61
C LEU A 303 -7.08 -4.21 -11.22
N THR A 304 -7.92 -4.87 -10.43
CA THR A 304 -9.22 -5.37 -10.87
C THR A 304 -10.34 -4.33 -10.77
N SER A 305 -10.15 -3.25 -10.01
CA SER A 305 -11.18 -2.26 -9.70
C SER A 305 -10.78 -0.88 -10.22
N PRO A 306 -11.28 -0.43 -11.40
CA PRO A 306 -10.86 0.81 -12.05
C PRO A 306 -11.26 2.11 -11.30
N SER A 307 -11.99 2.02 -10.19
CA SER A 307 -12.65 3.16 -9.53
C SER A 307 -12.12 3.56 -8.15
N ASN A 308 -11.16 2.82 -7.55
CA ASN A 308 -10.79 3.01 -6.14
C ASN A 308 -9.29 3.32 -5.90
N SER A 309 -8.56 3.76 -6.92
CA SER A 309 -7.16 4.17 -6.74
C SER A 309 -7.11 5.45 -5.89
N SER A 310 -6.86 5.31 -4.59
CA SER A 310 -6.55 6.44 -3.73
C SER A 310 -5.27 7.11 -4.22
N ASN A 311 -5.37 8.29 -4.81
CA ASN A 311 -4.23 9.07 -5.32
C ASN A 311 -3.43 9.77 -4.19
N TYR A 312 -3.53 9.28 -2.95
CA TYR A 312 -2.75 9.83 -1.85
C TYR A 312 -1.33 9.30 -1.92
N TYR A 313 -0.39 10.20 -2.18
CA TYR A 313 1.04 9.92 -2.17
C TYR A 313 1.64 10.31 -0.82
N LEU A 314 2.61 9.51 -0.37
CA LEU A 314 3.36 9.80 0.84
C LEU A 314 4.07 11.14 0.70
N GLN A 315 3.92 11.95 1.72
CA GLN A 315 4.65 13.20 1.88
C GLN A 315 5.79 13.00 2.86
N VAL A 316 6.89 13.73 2.67
CA VAL A 316 7.97 13.80 3.66
C VAL A 316 7.40 14.39 4.95
N PRO A 317 7.58 13.73 6.11
CA PRO A 317 7.11 14.26 7.36
C PRO A 317 7.70 15.64 7.69
N ARG A 318 6.88 16.53 8.25
CA ARG A 318 7.36 17.85 8.72
C ARG A 318 8.46 17.65 9.77
N GLY A 319 9.59 18.33 9.59
CA GLY A 319 10.74 18.27 10.50
C GLY A 319 11.82 17.25 10.13
N LEU A 320 11.63 16.46 9.07
CA LEU A 320 12.72 15.70 8.44
C LEU A 320 13.28 16.50 7.26
N LEU A 321 14.57 16.30 6.95
CA LEU A 321 15.17 16.95 5.79
C LEU A 321 14.55 16.33 4.53
N GLU A 322 14.35 17.15 3.50
CA GLU A 322 13.93 16.61 2.21
C GLU A 322 15.06 15.74 1.67
N PRO A 323 14.80 14.45 1.41
CA PRO A 323 15.82 13.54 0.94
C PRO A 323 16.27 13.94 -0.47
N HIS A 324 17.54 13.67 -0.77
CA HIS A 324 18.14 14.00 -2.06
C HIS A 324 17.50 13.20 -3.20
N ILE A 325 16.98 12.01 -2.89
CA ILE A 325 16.24 11.17 -3.83
C ILE A 325 14.81 11.70 -3.96
N LYS A 326 14.47 12.23 -5.13
CA LYS A 326 13.10 12.66 -5.45
C LYS A 326 12.14 11.48 -5.38
N ILE A 327 11.04 11.67 -4.64
CA ILE A 327 9.94 10.70 -4.55
C ILE A 327 9.16 10.73 -5.85
N GLU A 328 9.26 9.68 -6.66
CA GLU A 328 8.20 9.32 -7.60
C GLU A 328 6.92 8.97 -6.82
N PRO A 329 5.71 9.19 -7.36
CA PRO A 329 4.44 8.93 -6.67
C PRO A 329 4.44 7.57 -5.95
N LEU A 330 4.58 7.62 -4.62
CA LEU A 330 4.76 6.47 -3.76
C LEU A 330 3.57 6.38 -2.80
N THR A 331 2.87 5.25 -2.83
CA THR A 331 1.78 4.98 -1.89
C THR A 331 2.31 4.23 -0.67
N ALA A 332 1.60 4.31 0.46
CA ALA A 332 1.95 3.52 1.64
C ALA A 332 1.91 2.01 1.36
N ILE A 333 1.03 1.55 0.47
CA ILE A 333 0.95 0.13 0.07
C ILE A 333 2.22 -0.28 -0.67
N ASP A 334 2.68 0.54 -1.61
CA ASP A 334 3.90 0.28 -2.38
C ASP A 334 5.15 0.33 -1.50
N LEU A 335 5.17 1.25 -0.53
CA LEU A 335 6.26 1.35 0.44
C LEU A 335 6.31 0.11 1.33
N VAL A 336 5.17 -0.34 1.88
CA VAL A 336 5.10 -1.57 2.70
C VAL A 336 5.64 -2.76 1.91
N LEU A 337 5.19 -2.95 0.66
CA LEU A 337 5.68 -4.04 -0.19
C LEU A 337 7.19 -3.96 -0.40
N THR A 338 7.69 -2.77 -0.75
CA THR A 338 9.12 -2.53 -0.99
C THR A 338 9.95 -2.81 0.26
N VAL A 339 9.56 -2.25 1.41
CA VAL A 339 10.32 -2.41 2.66
C VAL A 339 10.27 -3.86 3.14
N VAL A 340 9.09 -4.49 3.19
CA VAL A 340 8.98 -5.88 3.67
C VAL A 340 9.74 -6.86 2.75
N ALA A 341 9.68 -6.67 1.43
CA ALA A 341 10.37 -7.54 0.50
C ALA A 341 11.90 -7.39 0.54
N PHE A 342 12.40 -6.15 0.59
CA PHE A 342 13.82 -5.87 0.39
C PHE A 342 14.61 -5.60 1.67
N GLU A 343 14.02 -4.95 2.69
CA GLU A 343 14.69 -4.76 4.00
C GLU A 343 14.60 -6.01 4.87
N TYR A 344 13.43 -6.66 4.90
CA TYR A 344 13.18 -7.83 5.74
C TYR A 344 13.26 -9.17 4.97
N GLY A 345 13.74 -9.13 3.73
CA GLY A 345 14.09 -10.32 2.94
C GLY A 345 12.92 -11.15 2.42
N GLN A 346 11.67 -10.66 2.49
CA GLN A 346 10.48 -11.37 2.02
C GLN A 346 10.25 -11.20 0.51
N ARG A 347 11.28 -11.51 -0.30
CA ARG A 347 11.28 -11.23 -1.75
C ARG A 347 10.17 -11.95 -2.52
N ASP A 348 9.67 -13.06 -1.99
CA ASP A 348 8.56 -13.81 -2.59
C ASP A 348 7.25 -13.01 -2.69
N LEU A 349 7.09 -11.94 -1.90
CA LEU A 349 5.89 -11.10 -1.92
C LEU A 349 5.76 -10.22 -3.17
N VAL A 350 6.89 -9.89 -3.79
CA VAL A 350 6.95 -9.08 -5.03
C VAL A 350 7.21 -9.93 -6.26
N ASP A 351 7.18 -11.25 -6.12
CA ASP A 351 7.19 -12.13 -7.28
C ASP A 351 5.80 -12.15 -7.93
N TRP A 352 5.76 -11.64 -9.16
CA TRP A 352 4.55 -11.53 -9.97
C TRP A 352 4.40 -12.68 -10.97
N THR A 353 5.39 -13.58 -11.11
CA THR A 353 5.41 -14.58 -12.20
C THR A 353 4.37 -15.69 -12.09
N GLY A 354 3.52 -15.68 -11.06
CA GLY A 354 2.44 -16.64 -10.83
C GLY A 354 1.05 -16.02 -10.69
N ILE A 355 0.87 -14.78 -11.14
CA ILE A 355 -0.43 -14.08 -11.24
C ILE A 355 -0.84 -14.06 -12.71
#